data_AF-A0A6T5XGD7-F1
#
_entry.id   AF-A0A6T5XGD7-F1
#
_cell.length_a   1.000
_cell.length_b   1.000
_cell.length_c   1.000
_cell.angle_alpha   90.00
_cell.angle_beta   90.00
_cell.angle_gamma   90.00
#
_symmetry.space_group_name_H-M   'P 1'
#
loop_
_entity.id
_entity.type
_entity.pdbx_description
1 polymer ?
#
loop_
_entity_poly.entity_id
_entity_poly.type
_entity_poly.pdbx_seq_one_letter_code
_entity_poly.pdbx_strand_id
1 'polypeptide(L)'
;NKLAFANSIQFQKQQGFCSVGPAESIYRADNSLKKSPLDDALQIRLSSIACGKHHAVAIEAPASGNGHTPRVFTWGCGNYGCLGHGVQADEYTPRSIALFEQQDSVFANNPPVSAAAGASCSMVLTKSGHVYYWGKHKSNAEAVMRPQLLNELAHNGHIASHVAGGNQSVMVTTQNAVTVAWGQGPHGELALGKVKSSSKPTFVSALDACRCVSLACGYGNTYWIVQKEDADDEKAIEQLETVTDEAFMDLEAAVVSAKSTKK
;
A
#
# COMPACT_ATOMS: atom_id res chain seq x y z
N ASN A 1 -11.27 -6.96 25.53
CA ASN A 1 -11.18 -7.79 24.30
C ASN A 1 -12.54 -7.91 23.57
N LYS A 2 -13.17 -6.79 23.22
CA LYS A 2 -14.38 -6.76 22.39
C LYS A 2 -14.25 -5.65 21.35
N LEU A 3 -13.76 -5.99 20.17
CA LEU A 3 -14.10 -5.29 18.94
C LEU A 3 -15.04 -6.23 18.19
N ALA A 4 -16.34 -5.99 18.38
CA ALA A 4 -17.41 -6.66 17.70
C ALA A 4 -18.04 -5.67 16.73
N PHE A 5 -17.83 -5.87 15.44
CA PHE A 5 -18.88 -5.65 14.45
C PHE A 5 -18.86 -6.83 13.47
N ALA A 6 -20.08 -7.30 13.16
CA ALA A 6 -20.44 -8.41 12.29
C ALA A 6 -20.29 -9.84 12.88
N ASN A 7 -21.02 -10.12 13.96
CA ASN A 7 -21.52 -11.49 14.17
C ASN A 7 -22.60 -11.81 13.13
N SER A 8 -22.48 -13.00 12.54
CA SER A 8 -23.49 -13.69 11.72
C SER A 8 -23.69 -13.24 10.27
N ILE A 9 -22.60 -13.13 9.49
CA ILE A 9 -22.70 -13.24 8.03
C ILE A 9 -22.11 -14.59 7.62
N GLN A 10 -22.97 -15.55 7.25
CA GLN A 10 -22.52 -16.65 6.40
C GLN A 10 -22.10 -16.04 5.07
N PHE A 11 -20.80 -16.10 4.74
CA PHE A 11 -20.34 -15.72 3.43
C PHE A 11 -20.86 -16.74 2.40
N GLN A 12 -21.91 -16.39 1.67
CA GLN A 12 -22.19 -17.05 0.41
C GLN A 12 -21.11 -16.66 -0.58
N LYS A 13 -20.53 -17.66 -1.25
CA LYS A 13 -19.61 -17.47 -2.37
C LYS A 13 -20.31 -16.67 -3.47
N GLN A 14 -20.08 -15.36 -3.54
CA GLN A 14 -20.50 -14.55 -4.67
C GLN A 14 -19.51 -14.71 -5.83
N GLN A 15 -20.02 -15.00 -7.02
CA GLN A 15 -19.24 -15.13 -8.26
C GLN A 15 -19.08 -13.80 -9.03
N GLY A 16 -19.08 -12.64 -8.35
CA GLY A 16 -18.95 -11.35 -9.04
C GLY A 16 -18.41 -10.23 -8.17
N PHE A 17 -17.42 -9.51 -8.67
CA PHE A 17 -16.89 -8.28 -8.08
C PHE A 17 -17.64 -7.08 -8.67
N CYS A 18 -18.39 -6.37 -7.80
CA CYS A 18 -19.08 -5.10 -8.02
C CYS A 18 -20.52 -5.17 -8.62
N SER A 19 -21.50 -4.87 -7.76
CA SER A 19 -22.80 -4.35 -8.15
C SER A 19 -22.92 -2.93 -7.60
N VAL A 20 -23.07 -1.93 -8.47
CA VAL A 20 -23.32 -0.55 -8.06
C VAL A 20 -24.77 -0.17 -8.36
N GLY A 21 -25.41 0.47 -7.39
CA GLY A 21 -26.47 1.43 -7.62
C GLY A 21 -26.39 2.54 -6.56
N PRO A 22 -27.05 3.69 -6.74
CA PRO A 22 -27.25 4.44 -7.98
C PRO A 22 -26.41 5.74 -7.97
N ALA A 23 -25.83 6.08 -9.13
CA ALA A 23 -25.58 7.47 -9.51
C ALA A 23 -26.01 7.55 -10.97
N GLU A 24 -27.11 8.26 -11.22
CA GLU A 24 -27.90 8.28 -12.48
C GLU A 24 -27.15 8.73 -13.75
N SER A 25 -25.82 8.83 -13.75
CA SER A 25 -25.04 9.28 -14.92
C SER A 25 -24.11 8.22 -15.53
N ILE A 26 -24.07 6.99 -15.01
CA ILE A 26 -23.20 5.93 -15.58
C ILE A 26 -23.95 5.01 -16.58
N TYR A 27 -25.28 5.15 -16.71
CA TYR A 27 -26.07 4.38 -17.67
C TYR A 27 -26.08 5.01 -19.08
N ARG A 28 -24.97 4.88 -19.79
CA ARG A 28 -25.06 4.28 -21.11
C ARG A 28 -24.24 3.00 -21.04
N ALA A 29 -24.96 1.91 -20.75
CA ALA A 29 -24.45 0.56 -20.87
C ALA A 29 -24.09 0.33 -22.34
N ASP A 30 -22.85 0.70 -22.68
CA ASP A 30 -22.24 0.16 -23.86
C ASP A 30 -21.87 -1.29 -23.55
N ASN A 31 -22.75 -2.20 -23.98
CA ASN A 31 -22.52 -3.64 -23.96
C ASN A 31 -21.31 -4.07 -24.84
N SER A 32 -20.55 -3.13 -25.41
CA SER A 32 -19.29 -3.39 -26.12
C SER A 32 -18.09 -3.65 -25.20
N LEU A 33 -18.17 -3.31 -23.89
CA LEU A 33 -17.13 -3.68 -22.93
C LEU A 33 -17.19 -5.19 -22.69
N LYS A 34 -16.54 -5.93 -23.59
CA LYS A 34 -16.30 -7.37 -23.48
C LYS A 34 -15.66 -7.63 -22.11
N LYS A 35 -16.44 -8.21 -21.19
CA LYS A 35 -15.88 -8.94 -20.06
C LYS A 35 -15.05 -10.05 -20.69
N SER A 36 -13.73 -9.90 -20.71
CA SER A 36 -12.86 -11.01 -21.06
C SER A 36 -12.94 -12.01 -19.90
N PRO A 37 -13.48 -13.21 -20.11
CA PRO A 37 -13.31 -14.28 -19.14
C PRO A 37 -11.80 -14.49 -18.97
N LEU A 38 -11.34 -14.62 -17.73
CA LEU A 38 -10.01 -15.20 -17.52
C LEU A 38 -10.09 -16.61 -18.11
N ASP A 39 -9.22 -16.94 -19.06
CA ASP A 39 -9.21 -18.23 -19.75
C ASP A 39 -9.28 -19.37 -18.72
N ASP A 40 -10.29 -20.24 -18.80
CA ASP A 40 -10.50 -21.33 -17.83
C ASP A 40 -9.28 -22.28 -17.79
N ALA A 41 -8.46 -22.28 -18.85
CA ALA A 41 -7.20 -23.02 -18.94
C ALA A 41 -6.05 -22.43 -18.11
N LEU A 42 -6.14 -21.18 -17.63
CA LEU A 42 -5.13 -20.49 -16.82
C LEU A 42 -5.75 -20.00 -15.50
N GLN A 43 -5.91 -20.90 -14.55
CA GLN A 43 -6.33 -20.58 -13.18
C GLN A 43 -5.21 -19.79 -12.45
N ILE A 44 -5.13 -18.48 -12.68
CA ILE A 44 -4.25 -17.59 -11.93
C ILE A 44 -4.89 -17.32 -10.57
N ARG A 45 -4.29 -17.85 -9.52
CA ARG A 45 -4.66 -17.49 -8.14
C ARG A 45 -3.84 -16.28 -7.72
N LEU A 46 -4.45 -15.34 -7.00
CA LEU A 46 -3.76 -14.16 -6.48
C LEU A 46 -3.53 -14.32 -4.98
N SER A 47 -2.34 -13.96 -4.49
CA SER A 47 -1.98 -13.95 -3.07
C SER A 47 -2.07 -12.56 -2.44
N SER A 48 -1.86 -11.51 -3.23
CA SER A 48 -1.92 -10.13 -2.78
C SER A 48 -2.46 -9.23 -3.88
N ILE A 49 -3.22 -8.20 -3.48
CA ILE A 49 -3.71 -7.14 -4.36
C ILE A 49 -3.67 -5.81 -3.63
N ALA A 50 -3.33 -4.74 -4.36
CA ALA A 50 -3.41 -3.37 -3.88
C ALA A 50 -3.91 -2.46 -4.99
N CYS A 51 -4.63 -1.40 -4.61
CA CYS A 51 -5.17 -0.41 -5.53
C CYS A 51 -4.59 0.95 -5.19
N GLY A 52 -4.09 1.64 -6.21
CA GLY A 52 -3.83 3.07 -6.16
C GLY A 52 -5.08 3.87 -6.48
N LYS A 53 -4.90 5.13 -6.90
CA LYS A 53 -6.04 6.00 -7.23
C LYS A 53 -6.79 5.52 -8.48
N HIS A 54 -6.04 5.11 -9.50
CA HIS A 54 -6.57 4.73 -10.81
C HIS A 54 -5.86 3.50 -11.41
N HIS A 55 -5.15 2.72 -10.60
CA HIS A 55 -4.43 1.51 -11.04
C HIS A 55 -4.46 0.44 -9.95
N ALA A 56 -4.13 -0.79 -10.32
CA ALA A 56 -4.02 -1.91 -9.41
C ALA A 56 -2.72 -2.68 -9.63
N VAL A 57 -2.26 -3.33 -8.57
CA VAL A 57 -1.10 -4.23 -8.53
C VAL A 57 -1.56 -5.54 -7.91
N ALA A 58 -1.25 -6.67 -8.54
CA ALA A 58 -1.57 -7.98 -7.99
C ALA A 58 -0.39 -8.94 -8.10
N ILE A 59 -0.26 -9.83 -7.13
CA ILE A 59 0.78 -10.87 -7.07
C ILE A 59 0.12 -12.22 -7.18
N GLU A 60 0.64 -13.05 -8.07
CA GLU A 60 0.23 -14.44 -8.22
C GLU A 60 0.49 -15.24 -6.92
N ALA A 61 -0.34 -16.21 -6.61
CA ALA A 61 -0.09 -17.13 -5.51
C ALA A 61 1.04 -18.10 -5.88
N PRO A 62 1.93 -18.46 -4.95
CA PRO A 62 2.93 -19.49 -5.22
C PRO A 62 2.27 -20.77 -5.75
N ALA A 63 2.83 -21.37 -6.79
CA ALA A 63 2.38 -22.66 -7.29
C ALA A 63 2.78 -23.76 -6.29
N SER A 64 1.93 -24.76 -6.07
CA SER A 64 2.19 -25.89 -5.16
C SER A 64 3.17 -26.93 -5.72
N GLY A 65 3.80 -26.66 -6.85
CA GLY A 65 4.81 -27.52 -7.49
C GLY A 65 5.50 -26.77 -8.63
N ASN A 66 6.81 -26.96 -8.71
CA ASN A 66 7.79 -26.32 -9.61
C ASN A 66 8.11 -24.85 -9.28
N GLY A 67 9.40 -24.51 -9.32
CA GLY A 67 10.01 -23.22 -8.96
C GLY A 67 9.62 -22.07 -9.88
N HIS A 68 8.32 -21.80 -9.98
CA HIS A 68 7.75 -20.66 -10.66
C HIS A 68 7.73 -19.47 -9.71
N THR A 69 8.46 -18.42 -10.07
CA THR A 69 8.41 -17.15 -9.36
C THR A 69 7.02 -16.53 -9.54
N PRO A 70 6.34 -16.11 -8.46
CA PRO A 70 5.07 -15.42 -8.56
C PRO A 70 5.16 -14.19 -9.48
N ARG A 71 4.30 -14.14 -10.50
CA ARG A 71 4.19 -12.98 -11.39
C ARG A 71 3.56 -11.80 -10.67
N VAL A 72 3.93 -10.60 -11.10
CA VAL A 72 3.33 -9.34 -10.66
C VAL A 72 2.61 -8.70 -11.84
N PHE A 73 1.32 -8.44 -11.66
CA PHE A 73 0.48 -7.83 -12.67
C PHE A 73 0.11 -6.40 -12.28
N THR A 74 -0.01 -5.54 -13.28
CA THR A 74 -0.50 -4.17 -13.15
C THR A 74 -1.47 -3.81 -14.26
N TRP A 75 -2.47 -3.00 -13.94
CA TRP A 75 -3.42 -2.44 -14.91
C TRP A 75 -4.06 -1.15 -14.38
N GLY A 76 -4.74 -0.43 -15.26
CA GLY A 76 -5.36 0.87 -15.02
C GLY A 76 -4.59 1.99 -15.71
N CYS A 77 -4.54 3.15 -15.06
CA CYS A 77 -3.91 4.34 -15.58
C CYS A 77 -2.38 4.24 -15.58
N GLY A 78 -1.74 4.53 -16.72
CA GLY A 78 -0.29 4.49 -16.93
C GLY A 78 0.47 5.73 -16.49
N ASN A 79 -0.24 6.74 -15.99
CA ASN A 79 0.34 8.04 -15.66
C ASN A 79 1.48 7.91 -14.65
N TYR A 80 2.55 8.69 -14.88
CA TYR A 80 3.76 8.65 -14.08
C TYR A 80 4.42 7.27 -14.00
N GLY A 81 4.10 6.35 -14.92
CA GLY A 81 4.71 5.02 -14.97
C GLY A 81 4.34 4.10 -13.81
N CYS A 82 3.24 4.35 -13.07
CA CYS A 82 2.84 3.53 -11.91
C CYS A 82 2.48 2.07 -12.26
N LEU A 83 2.43 1.71 -13.54
CA LEU A 83 2.31 0.33 -14.01
C LEU A 83 3.67 -0.38 -14.21
N GLY A 84 4.79 0.34 -14.26
CA GLY A 84 6.12 -0.29 -14.22
C GLY A 84 6.58 -0.95 -15.53
N HIS A 85 5.85 -0.75 -16.64
CA HIS A 85 6.18 -1.32 -17.95
C HIS A 85 7.23 -0.52 -18.75
N GLY A 86 7.78 0.56 -18.17
CA GLY A 86 8.75 1.43 -18.83
C GLY A 86 8.15 2.48 -19.76
N VAL A 87 6.83 2.61 -19.78
CA VAL A 87 6.05 3.53 -20.62
C VAL A 87 4.90 4.15 -19.81
N GLN A 88 4.37 5.30 -20.26
CA GLN A 88 3.17 5.93 -19.68
C GLN A 88 1.97 5.62 -20.58
N ALA A 89 1.52 4.36 -20.56
CA ALA A 89 0.37 3.90 -21.33
C ALA A 89 -0.61 3.22 -20.37
N ASP A 90 -1.90 3.50 -20.56
CA ASP A 90 -2.96 2.82 -19.82
C ASP A 90 -3.04 1.35 -20.23
N GLU A 91 -3.34 0.48 -19.28
CA GLU A 91 -3.51 -0.95 -19.49
C GLU A 91 -4.90 -1.35 -19.00
N TYR A 92 -5.79 -1.77 -19.91
CA TYR A 92 -7.18 -2.11 -19.55
C TYR A 92 -7.35 -3.55 -19.04
N THR A 93 -6.29 -4.35 -19.16
CA THR A 93 -6.24 -5.74 -18.69
C THR A 93 -4.96 -5.97 -17.89
N PRO A 94 -4.94 -6.87 -16.90
CA PRO A 94 -3.74 -7.20 -16.15
C PRO A 94 -2.56 -7.55 -17.06
N ARG A 95 -1.50 -6.74 -17.02
CA ARG A 95 -0.25 -6.99 -17.74
C ARG A 95 0.84 -7.36 -16.74
N SER A 96 1.54 -8.44 -17.03
CA SER A 96 2.65 -8.89 -16.19
C SER A 96 3.89 -7.99 -16.35
N ILE A 97 4.59 -7.75 -15.25
CA ILE A 97 5.81 -6.96 -15.22
C ILE A 97 7.01 -7.89 -15.45
N ALA A 98 7.66 -7.73 -16.61
CA ALA A 98 8.76 -8.57 -17.08
C ALA A 98 9.91 -8.79 -16.08
N LEU A 99 10.17 -7.84 -15.18
CA LEU A 99 11.20 -7.97 -14.14
C LEU A 99 10.96 -9.19 -13.24
N PHE A 100 9.71 -9.49 -12.90
CA PHE A 100 9.35 -10.55 -11.95
C PHE A 100 9.07 -11.90 -12.62
N GLU A 101 9.07 -11.96 -13.96
CA GLU A 101 8.79 -13.20 -14.73
C GLU A 101 10.02 -14.09 -14.94
N GLN A 102 11.21 -13.54 -14.74
CA GLN A 102 12.46 -14.23 -15.07
C GLN A 102 12.69 -15.41 -14.12
N GLN A 103 12.73 -16.63 -14.67
CA GLN A 103 12.80 -17.87 -13.89
C GLN A 103 14.15 -18.03 -13.16
N ASP A 104 15.26 -17.61 -13.79
CA ASP A 104 16.61 -17.60 -13.19
C ASP A 104 16.94 -16.28 -12.48
N SER A 105 15.92 -15.53 -12.05
CA SER A 105 16.11 -14.22 -11.40
C SER A 105 16.39 -14.33 -9.91
N VAL A 106 16.80 -13.20 -9.34
CA VAL A 106 16.92 -12.98 -7.90
C VAL A 106 15.62 -13.31 -7.14
N PHE A 107 14.48 -13.36 -7.82
CA PHE A 107 13.16 -13.61 -7.23
C PHE A 107 12.85 -15.09 -7.01
N ALA A 108 13.63 -16.02 -7.58
CA ALA A 108 13.43 -17.46 -7.35
C ALA A 108 13.57 -17.83 -5.87
N ASN A 109 14.58 -17.27 -5.20
CA ASN A 109 14.81 -17.43 -3.75
C ASN A 109 14.23 -16.27 -2.91
N ASN A 110 13.73 -15.23 -3.58
CA ASN A 110 13.20 -14.05 -2.95
C ASN A 110 11.90 -13.57 -3.64
N PRO A 111 10.84 -14.39 -3.62
CA PRO A 111 9.64 -14.09 -4.38
C PRO A 111 8.93 -12.84 -3.86
N PRO A 112 8.18 -12.12 -4.72
CA PRO A 112 7.27 -11.07 -4.27
C PRO A 112 6.15 -11.69 -3.43
N VAL A 113 5.81 -11.06 -2.30
CA VAL A 113 4.85 -11.61 -1.31
C VAL A 113 3.74 -10.64 -0.93
N SER A 114 3.95 -9.33 -1.09
CA SER A 114 2.94 -8.32 -0.77
C SER A 114 3.01 -7.14 -1.73
N ALA A 115 1.85 -6.68 -2.18
CA ALA A 115 1.69 -5.52 -3.04
C ALA A 115 1.18 -4.33 -2.22
N ALA A 116 1.65 -3.14 -2.56
CA ALA A 116 1.08 -1.89 -2.09
C ALA A 116 1.03 -0.87 -3.23
N ALA A 117 0.12 0.09 -3.12
CA ALA A 117 -0.01 1.17 -4.09
C ALA A 117 -0.35 2.47 -3.36
N GLY A 118 0.23 3.57 -3.83
CA GLY A 118 -0.22 4.92 -3.49
C GLY A 118 -1.02 5.52 -4.64
N ALA A 119 -1.33 6.83 -4.60
CA ALA A 119 -2.16 7.42 -5.65
C ALA A 119 -1.53 7.34 -7.06
N SER A 120 -0.21 7.50 -7.14
CA SER A 120 0.55 7.52 -8.40
C SER A 120 1.83 6.67 -8.34
N CYS A 121 1.90 5.73 -7.41
CA CYS A 121 3.05 4.84 -7.24
C CYS A 121 2.62 3.43 -6.87
N SER A 122 3.54 2.50 -7.02
CA SER A 122 3.35 1.07 -6.79
C SER A 122 4.57 0.49 -6.12
N MET A 123 4.35 -0.52 -5.29
CA MET A 123 5.38 -1.20 -4.55
C MET A 123 5.11 -2.69 -4.47
N VAL A 124 6.20 -3.45 -4.41
CA VAL A 124 6.20 -4.87 -4.12
C VAL A 124 7.23 -5.16 -3.05
N LEU A 125 6.80 -5.83 -1.99
CA LEU A 125 7.62 -6.40 -0.94
C LEU A 125 7.94 -7.85 -1.29
N THR A 126 9.20 -8.23 -1.14
CA THR A 126 9.69 -9.60 -1.34
C THR A 126 9.88 -10.32 -0.01
N LYS A 127 10.02 -11.66 -0.05
CA LYS A 127 10.20 -12.52 1.13
C LYS A 127 11.38 -12.11 2.02
N SER A 128 12.47 -11.58 1.45
CA SER A 128 13.67 -11.14 2.17
C SER A 128 13.57 -9.70 2.68
N GLY A 129 12.42 -9.05 2.55
CA GLY A 129 12.23 -7.67 2.97
C GLY A 129 12.75 -6.62 1.98
N HIS A 130 13.11 -6.99 0.75
CA HIS A 130 13.40 -5.99 -0.28
C HIS A 130 12.10 -5.37 -0.79
N VAL A 131 12.12 -4.03 -0.92
CA VAL A 131 11.02 -3.24 -1.46
C VAL A 131 11.40 -2.76 -2.86
N TYR A 132 10.59 -3.13 -3.85
CA TYR A 132 10.66 -2.58 -5.20
C TYR A 132 9.62 -1.49 -5.33
N TYR A 133 10.03 -0.33 -5.84
CA TYR A 133 9.20 0.86 -5.99
C TYR A 133 9.21 1.35 -7.45
N TRP A 134 8.07 1.83 -7.92
CA TRP A 134 7.96 2.58 -9.18
C TRP A 134 6.79 3.56 -9.14
N GLY A 135 6.72 4.42 -10.15
CA GLY A 135 5.80 5.55 -10.20
C GLY A 135 6.36 6.81 -9.54
N LYS A 136 5.49 7.65 -9.01
CA LYS A 136 5.82 8.99 -8.50
C LYS A 136 5.06 9.32 -7.21
N HIS A 137 5.80 9.80 -6.20
CA HIS A 137 5.25 10.27 -4.91
C HIS A 137 5.55 11.76 -4.64
N LYS A 138 6.42 12.40 -5.44
CA LYS A 138 6.75 13.84 -5.34
C LYS A 138 6.28 14.57 -6.58
N SER A 139 5.69 15.76 -6.45
CA SER A 139 5.27 16.59 -7.60
C SER A 139 6.42 16.91 -8.58
N ASN A 140 7.61 17.24 -8.06
CA ASN A 140 8.72 17.75 -8.86
C ASN A 140 9.81 16.72 -9.19
N ALA A 141 9.65 15.45 -8.79
CA ALA A 141 10.61 14.41 -9.14
C ALA A 141 10.28 13.73 -10.46
N GLU A 142 11.29 13.15 -11.09
CA GLU A 142 11.09 12.25 -12.22
C GLU A 142 10.34 11.00 -11.78
N ALA A 143 9.50 10.50 -12.67
CA ALA A 143 8.76 9.27 -12.48
C ALA A 143 9.68 8.07 -12.67
N VAL A 144 9.59 7.08 -11.76
CA VAL A 144 10.30 5.82 -11.91
C VAL A 144 9.47 4.90 -12.79
N MET A 145 9.91 4.65 -14.01
CA MET A 145 9.10 3.98 -15.05
C MET A 145 9.10 2.45 -14.98
N ARG A 146 10.06 1.85 -14.25
CA ARG A 146 10.20 0.40 -14.03
C ARG A 146 10.50 0.15 -12.56
N PRO A 147 10.09 -0.99 -11.97
CA PRO A 147 10.42 -1.30 -10.58
C PRO A 147 11.92 -1.19 -10.31
N GLN A 148 12.27 -0.43 -9.28
CA GLN A 148 13.64 -0.28 -8.80
C GLN A 148 13.71 -0.70 -7.32
N LEU A 149 14.80 -1.36 -6.95
CA LEU A 149 15.08 -1.71 -5.56
C LEU A 149 15.30 -0.43 -4.74
N LEU A 150 14.62 -0.33 -3.60
CA LEU A 150 14.85 0.73 -2.63
C LEU A 150 16.14 0.44 -1.84
N ASN A 151 17.28 0.78 -2.44
CA ASN A 151 18.61 0.46 -1.94
C ASN A 151 18.89 1.01 -0.53
N GLU A 152 18.29 2.14 -0.15
CA GLU A 152 18.50 2.74 1.18
C GLU A 152 18.05 1.81 2.32
N LEU A 153 17.01 1.01 2.12
CA LEU A 153 16.61 0.00 3.10
C LEU A 153 17.50 -1.25 3.00
N ALA A 154 17.73 -1.73 1.77
CA ALA A 154 18.46 -2.97 1.53
C ALA A 154 19.93 -2.91 2.01
N HIS A 155 20.64 -1.79 1.75
CA HIS A 155 22.05 -1.65 2.11
C HIS A 155 22.30 -1.43 3.61
N ASN A 156 21.30 -0.94 4.35
CA ASN A 156 21.40 -0.69 5.77
C ASN A 156 20.97 -1.89 6.63
N GLY A 157 20.73 -3.05 6.01
CA GLY A 157 20.35 -4.29 6.72
C GLY A 157 18.92 -4.28 7.28
N HIS A 158 18.08 -3.33 6.87
CA HIS A 158 16.69 -3.29 7.28
C HIS A 158 15.85 -4.29 6.47
N ILE A 159 15.17 -5.20 7.18
CA ILE A 159 14.25 -6.16 6.57
C ILE A 159 12.84 -5.57 6.67
N ALA A 160 12.31 -5.04 5.56
CA ALA A 160 10.94 -4.54 5.53
C ALA A 160 9.93 -5.67 5.80
N SER A 161 8.91 -5.38 6.61
CA SER A 161 7.82 -6.30 6.95
C SER A 161 6.49 -5.86 6.34
N HIS A 162 6.22 -4.55 6.31
CA HIS A 162 5.00 -4.00 5.71
C HIS A 162 5.30 -2.72 4.93
N VAL A 163 4.55 -2.52 3.86
CA VAL A 163 4.65 -1.34 2.98
C VAL A 163 3.25 -0.79 2.71
N ALA A 164 3.11 0.53 2.67
CA ALA A 164 1.86 1.17 2.27
C ALA A 164 2.11 2.50 1.55
N GLY A 165 1.22 2.85 0.63
CA GLY A 165 1.24 4.11 -0.10
C GLY A 165 -0.01 4.92 0.20
N GLY A 166 0.16 6.20 0.56
CA GLY A 166 -0.95 7.15 0.66
C GLY A 166 -1.14 7.92 -0.64
N ASN A 167 -1.64 9.15 -0.54
CA ASN A 167 -1.77 10.02 -1.72
C ASN A 167 -0.39 10.35 -2.33
N GLN A 168 0.50 10.90 -1.51
CA GLN A 168 1.86 11.28 -1.90
C GLN A 168 2.89 10.83 -0.86
N SER A 169 2.50 9.94 0.04
CA SER A 169 3.32 9.38 1.11
C SER A 169 3.61 7.91 0.84
N VAL A 170 4.77 7.46 1.30
CA VAL A 170 5.16 6.06 1.31
C VAL A 170 5.66 5.72 2.71
N MET A 171 5.23 4.57 3.18
CA MET A 171 5.51 4.05 4.51
C MET A 171 6.09 2.65 4.41
N VAL A 172 7.13 2.41 5.20
CA VAL A 172 7.71 1.08 5.35
C VAL A 172 8.00 0.85 6.82
N THR A 173 7.54 -0.28 7.35
CA THR A 173 7.97 -0.76 8.67
C THR A 173 8.80 -2.03 8.50
N THR A 174 9.70 -2.28 9.44
CA THR A 174 10.68 -3.36 9.37
C THR A 174 10.48 -4.37 10.49
N GLN A 175 11.14 -5.53 10.37
CA GLN A 175 11.14 -6.55 11.43
C GLN A 175 11.88 -6.11 12.71
N ASN A 176 12.80 -5.14 12.60
CA ASN A 176 13.56 -4.61 13.74
C ASN A 176 12.92 -3.39 14.40
N ALA A 177 11.58 -3.27 14.32
CA ALA A 177 10.82 -2.19 14.93
C ALA A 177 11.26 -0.78 14.49
N VAL A 178 11.63 -0.64 13.22
CA VAL A 178 11.97 0.64 12.61
C VAL A 178 10.91 0.98 11.58
N THR A 179 10.39 2.20 11.65
CA THR A 179 9.47 2.73 10.65
C THR A 179 10.14 3.88 9.91
N VAL A 180 10.06 3.85 8.58
CA VAL A 180 10.48 4.95 7.72
C VAL A 180 9.31 5.48 6.90
N ALA A 181 9.31 6.79 6.71
CA ALA A 181 8.32 7.53 5.96
C ALA A 181 9.01 8.49 4.99
N TRP A 182 8.42 8.68 3.82
CA TRP A 182 8.80 9.76 2.92
C TRP A 182 7.63 10.17 2.02
N GLY A 183 7.76 11.34 1.39
CA GLY A 183 6.73 11.92 0.55
C GLY A 183 6.21 13.25 1.07
N GLN A 184 4.97 13.59 0.69
CA GLN A 184 4.28 14.77 1.19
C GLN A 184 3.42 14.42 2.39
N GLY A 185 3.49 15.26 3.42
CA GLY A 185 2.82 15.07 4.70
C GLY A 185 2.00 16.27 5.19
N PRO A 186 1.20 16.96 4.35
CA PRO A 186 0.52 18.20 4.74
C PRO A 186 -0.49 18.05 5.89
N HIS A 187 -0.87 16.83 6.25
CA HIS A 187 -1.79 16.53 7.35
C HIS A 187 -1.08 15.83 8.53
N GLY A 188 0.24 15.70 8.49
CA GLY A 188 1.01 14.95 9.50
C GLY A 188 1.02 13.43 9.24
N GLU A 189 0.56 12.96 8.09
CA GLU A 189 0.47 11.54 7.76
C GLU A 189 1.83 10.82 7.78
N LEU A 190 2.96 11.54 7.68
CA LEU A 190 4.30 10.98 7.77
C LEU A 190 4.77 10.66 9.21
N ALA A 191 4.05 11.14 10.23
CA ALA A 191 4.41 11.00 11.65
C ALA A 191 5.84 11.51 12.01
N LEU A 192 6.40 12.43 11.21
CA LEU A 192 7.72 13.04 11.43
C LEU A 192 7.69 14.24 12.39
N GLY A 193 6.66 14.34 13.24
CA GLY A 193 6.33 15.51 14.06
C GLY A 193 5.43 16.52 13.34
N LYS A 194 5.54 17.82 13.70
CA LYS A 194 4.74 18.91 13.12
C LYS A 194 4.78 18.86 11.59
N VAL A 195 3.60 18.78 10.94
CA VAL A 195 3.34 18.80 9.48
C VAL A 195 4.61 18.96 8.64
N LYS A 196 5.27 17.84 8.36
CA LYS A 196 6.59 17.79 7.71
C LYS A 196 6.55 16.82 6.55
N SER A 197 7.03 17.28 5.39
CA SER A 197 7.29 16.46 4.22
C SER A 197 8.75 16.01 4.20
N SER A 198 9.03 14.87 3.58
CA SER A 198 10.41 14.42 3.35
C SER A 198 10.61 13.91 1.93
N SER A 199 11.72 14.29 1.31
CA SER A 199 12.07 13.81 -0.02
C SER A 199 12.91 12.53 0.02
N LYS A 200 13.32 12.04 1.18
CA LYS A 200 14.09 10.80 1.32
C LYS A 200 13.46 9.95 2.42
N PRO A 201 13.57 8.62 2.37
CA PRO A 201 13.28 7.74 3.49
C PRO A 201 13.84 8.34 4.80
N THR A 202 12.95 8.59 5.76
CA THR A 202 13.27 9.24 7.04
C THR A 202 12.67 8.43 8.18
N PHE A 203 13.43 8.21 9.25
CA PHE A 203 12.94 7.49 10.42
C PHE A 203 11.80 8.23 11.12
N VAL A 204 10.78 7.47 11.52
CA VAL A 204 9.63 7.93 12.29
C VAL A 204 9.93 7.65 13.76
N SER A 205 10.61 8.59 14.42
CA SER A 205 11.06 8.41 15.82
C SER A 205 9.92 8.23 16.82
N ALA A 206 8.71 8.69 16.49
CA ALA A 206 7.53 8.49 17.31
C ALA A 206 7.13 7.01 17.44
N LEU A 207 7.64 6.13 16.57
CA LEU A 207 7.38 4.68 16.58
C LEU A 207 8.65 3.89 16.89
N ASP A 208 9.67 4.52 17.49
CA ASP A 208 10.90 3.81 17.85
C ASP A 208 10.57 2.65 18.80
N ALA A 209 11.17 1.48 18.52
CA ALA A 209 10.93 0.22 19.23
C ALA A 209 9.50 -0.36 19.13
N CYS A 210 8.55 0.31 18.45
CA CYS A 210 7.22 -0.22 18.23
C CYS A 210 7.21 -1.25 17.09
N ARG A 211 7.06 -2.54 17.42
CA ARG A 211 6.89 -3.61 16.43
C ARG A 211 5.54 -3.48 15.72
N CYS A 212 5.56 -3.00 14.47
CA CYS A 212 4.34 -2.86 13.67
C CYS A 212 4.01 -4.17 12.93
N VAL A 213 2.81 -4.68 13.15
CA VAL A 213 2.27 -5.92 12.55
C VAL A 213 1.28 -5.66 11.41
N SER A 214 0.87 -4.39 11.23
CA SER A 214 0.09 -3.96 10.07
C SER A 214 0.26 -2.46 9.85
N LEU A 215 0.09 -2.03 8.61
CA LEU A 215 0.28 -0.66 8.15
C LEU A 215 -0.74 -0.35 7.05
N ALA A 216 -1.45 0.76 7.19
CA ALA A 216 -2.37 1.27 6.18
C ALA A 216 -2.24 2.79 6.02
N CYS A 217 -2.32 3.26 4.77
CA CYS A 217 -2.33 4.69 4.45
C CYS A 217 -3.64 5.04 3.76
N GLY A 218 -4.26 6.14 4.15
CA GLY A 218 -5.32 6.78 3.39
C GLY A 218 -4.82 8.02 2.66
N TYR A 219 -5.74 8.92 2.30
CA TYR A 219 -5.40 10.13 1.54
C TYR A 219 -4.57 11.14 2.34
N GLY A 220 -4.80 11.23 3.66
CA GLY A 220 -4.13 12.17 4.56
C GLY A 220 -3.99 11.64 5.99
N ASN A 221 -4.02 10.32 6.16
CA ASN A 221 -3.88 9.63 7.45
C ASN A 221 -3.09 8.33 7.26
N THR A 222 -2.46 7.89 8.33
CA THR A 222 -1.72 6.63 8.39
C THR A 222 -2.07 5.92 9.69
N TYR A 223 -2.23 4.60 9.61
CA TYR A 223 -2.51 3.74 10.74
C TYR A 223 -1.47 2.63 10.83
N TRP A 224 -1.03 2.36 12.06
CA TRP A 224 -0.18 1.23 12.40
C TRP A 224 -0.91 0.37 13.43
N ILE A 225 -0.81 -0.95 13.29
CA ILE A 225 -1.14 -1.88 14.37
C ILE A 225 0.19 -2.29 14.98
N VAL A 226 0.36 -1.99 16.26
CA VAL A 226 1.57 -2.35 17.03
C VAL A 226 1.31 -3.61 17.85
N GLN A 227 2.33 -4.47 17.93
CA GLN A 227 2.33 -5.68 18.74
C GLN A 227 2.35 -5.30 20.22
N LYS A 228 1.64 -6.08 21.06
CA LYS A 228 1.66 -5.96 22.51
C LYS A 228 1.66 -7.36 23.12
N GLU A 229 2.81 -8.03 23.06
CA GLU A 229 2.96 -9.42 23.52
C GLU A 229 3.94 -9.58 24.67
N ASP A 230 4.95 -8.72 24.79
CA ASP A 230 5.98 -8.79 25.81
C ASP A 230 6.26 -7.43 26.49
N ALA A 231 7.11 -7.45 27.51
CA ALA A 231 7.43 -6.25 28.30
C ALA A 231 8.16 -5.17 27.48
N ASP A 232 8.88 -5.54 26.42
CA ASP A 232 9.56 -4.58 25.55
C ASP A 232 8.53 -3.84 24.68
N ASP A 233 7.51 -4.54 24.17
CA ASP A 233 6.38 -3.92 23.48
C ASP A 233 5.62 -2.95 24.39
N GLU A 234 5.32 -3.35 25.63
CA GLU A 234 4.60 -2.50 26.57
C GLU A 234 5.36 -1.20 26.84
N LYS A 235 6.66 -1.31 27.08
CA LYS A 235 7.55 -0.15 27.29
C LYS A 235 7.67 0.74 26.05
N ALA A 236 7.62 0.18 24.85
CA ALA A 236 7.60 0.97 23.61
C ALA A 236 6.26 1.73 23.46
N ILE A 237 5.13 1.06 23.74
CA ILE A 237 3.79 1.65 23.66
C ILE A 237 3.60 2.78 24.68
N GLU A 238 4.16 2.66 25.88
CA GLU A 238 4.09 3.71 26.92
C GLU A 238 4.73 5.04 26.51
N GLN A 239 5.62 5.03 25.51
CA GLN A 239 6.24 6.24 24.97
C GLN A 239 5.35 6.97 23.95
N LEU A 240 4.27 6.33 23.49
CA LEU A 240 3.35 6.93 22.53
C LEU A 240 2.45 7.97 23.19
N GLU A 241 2.32 9.13 22.55
CA GLU A 241 1.34 10.13 22.97
C GLU A 241 -0.08 9.56 22.86
N THR A 242 -0.79 9.57 23.98
CA THR A 242 -2.18 9.10 24.04
C THR A 242 -3.11 10.28 23.84
N VAL A 243 -3.91 10.25 22.77
CA VAL A 243 -5.00 11.22 22.61
C VAL A 243 -6.13 10.79 23.53
N THR A 244 -6.39 11.58 24.58
CA THR A 244 -7.54 11.37 25.46
C THR A 244 -8.83 11.79 24.77
N ASP A 245 -9.97 11.28 25.23
CA ASP A 245 -11.28 11.67 24.69
C ASP A 245 -11.50 13.19 24.81
N GLU A 246 -10.97 13.83 25.86
CA GLU A 246 -11.00 15.29 26.05
C GLU A 246 -10.20 16.03 24.97
N ALA A 247 -8.97 15.56 24.68
CA ALA A 247 -8.15 16.13 23.62
C ALA A 247 -8.79 15.94 22.22
N PHE A 248 -9.52 14.85 22.02
CA PHE A 248 -10.27 14.61 20.79
C PHE A 248 -11.45 15.58 20.65
N MET A 249 -12.21 15.81 21.72
CA MET A 249 -13.32 16.77 21.75
C MET A 249 -12.85 18.21 21.51
N ASP A 250 -11.71 18.59 22.09
CA ASP A 250 -11.09 19.90 21.84
C ASP A 250 -10.64 20.04 20.37
N LEU A 251 -10.12 18.96 19.78
CA LEU A 251 -9.76 18.93 18.36
C LEU A 251 -11.00 19.10 17.47
N GLU A 252 -12.10 18.41 17.79
CA GLU A 252 -13.37 18.56 17.07
C GLU A 252 -13.91 19.99 17.17
N ALA A 253 -13.92 20.57 18.37
CA ALA A 253 -14.38 21.94 18.60
C ALA A 253 -13.55 22.97 17.82
N ALA A 254 -12.22 22.79 17.77
CA ALA A 254 -11.32 23.64 16.98
C ALA A 254 -11.59 23.54 15.47
N VAL A 255 -11.86 22.33 14.96
CA VAL A 255 -12.21 22.12 13.54
C VAL A 255 -13.57 22.75 13.20
N VAL A 256 -14.56 22.68 14.09
CA VAL A 256 -15.86 23.36 13.90
C VAL A 256 -15.69 24.88 13.87
N SER A 257 -14.91 25.44 14.79
CA SER A 257 -14.61 26.88 14.85
C SER A 257 -13.87 27.39 13.61
N ALA A 258 -12.89 26.64 13.11
CA ALA A 258 -12.15 26.99 11.89
C ALA A 258 -13.02 26.96 10.61
N LYS A 259 -14.12 26.20 10.61
CA LYS A 259 -15.10 26.20 9.52
C LYS A 259 -16.08 27.37 9.60
N SER A 260 -16.37 27.90 10.79
CA SER A 260 -17.29 29.04 10.96
C SER A 260 -16.65 30.38 10.61
N THR A 261 -15.32 30.50 10.71
CA THR A 261 -14.55 31.72 10.40
C THR A 261 -14.24 31.90 8.90
N LYS A 262 -14.58 30.92 8.06
CA LYS A 262 -14.44 30.98 6.59
C LYS A 262 -15.75 31.29 5.85
N LYS A 263 -16.78 31.78 6.55
CA LYS A 263 -18.03 32.27 5.97
C LYS A 263 -18.09 33.79 5.97
#